data_AF-A0A183CFP4-F1
#
_entry.id   AF-A0A183CFP4-F1
#
_cell.length_a   1.000
_cell.length_b   1.000
_cell.length_c   1.000
_cell.angle_alpha   90.00
_cell.angle_beta   90.00
_cell.angle_gamma   90.00
#
_symmetry.space_group_name_H-M   'P 1'
#
loop_
_entity.id
_entity.type
_entity.pdbx_description
1 polymer ?
#
loop_
_entity_poly.entity_id
_entity_poly.type
_entity_poly.pdbx_seq_one_letter_code
_entity_poly.pdbx_strand_id
1 'polypeptide(L)'
;FRSRQISYYQWVPFVLALEALMFYIPCIMWRGLLHWHSGINVQNLTQMACDARMMDVDARHATVRTIAGHMEDTLELQREIYDVSNFCLGRRWSSYVTFLYVFIKILYLGNVVMQIFLLNLFLGTDNLFYGFHILKDLLHGKEWEISGNFPRVTMCDFEVRVLGNVHHHTVQCVLMINMFNEKIFLFLWFWFFMVSVVSFFSLCHWLLMSFLPGQHMKFVRRYLRATDLATDRQSVKKFVHKFLGADGVFCMRMISAHAGDIMATELIVELWHSFNDRVRKSPIEMFEGGVSQSPSKMEASFKTWLLGQNHSNRKPAFDGSNPTTRGGGRKRRKSDGYFTFV
;
A
#
# COMPACT_ATOMS: atom_id res chain seq x y z
N PHE A 1 -51.57 -17.10 3.32
CA PHE A 1 -50.70 -16.80 4.47
C PHE A 1 -49.47 -17.73 4.61
N ARG A 2 -49.26 -18.76 3.77
CA ARG A 2 -48.24 -19.80 3.95
C ARG A 2 -46.92 -19.61 3.17
N SER A 3 -46.61 -18.41 2.65
CA SER A 3 -45.58 -18.24 1.61
C SER A 3 -44.29 -17.50 2.03
N ARG A 4 -44.13 -17.07 3.28
CA ARG A 4 -42.87 -16.48 3.76
C ARG A 4 -42.42 -17.12 5.07
N GLN A 5 -41.56 -18.14 4.96
CA GLN A 5 -40.82 -18.66 6.11
C GLN A 5 -39.63 -17.75 6.39
N ILE A 6 -39.43 -17.39 7.65
CA ILE A 6 -38.44 -16.40 8.05
C ILE A 6 -37.23 -17.09 8.68
N SER A 7 -36.38 -17.69 7.85
CA SER A 7 -35.18 -18.43 8.30
C SER A 7 -33.88 -17.62 8.29
N TYR A 8 -33.89 -16.36 7.85
CA TYR A 8 -32.66 -15.57 7.70
C TYR A 8 -31.98 -15.23 9.04
N TYR A 9 -32.71 -15.27 10.17
CA TYR A 9 -32.17 -14.93 11.49
C TYR A 9 -31.03 -15.84 11.95
N GLN A 10 -31.04 -17.11 11.53
CA GLN A 10 -29.96 -18.05 11.83
C GLN A 10 -28.65 -17.65 11.17
N TRP A 11 -28.74 -16.93 10.06
CA TRP A 11 -27.61 -16.51 9.24
C TRP A 11 -27.04 -15.15 9.63
N VAL A 12 -27.78 -14.34 10.40
CA VAL A 12 -27.36 -12.98 10.79
C VAL A 12 -25.95 -12.93 11.39
N PRO A 13 -25.58 -13.75 12.40
CA PRO A 13 -24.23 -13.67 12.98
C PRO A 13 -23.13 -14.06 11.99
N PHE A 14 -23.40 -15.03 11.11
CA PHE A 14 -22.44 -15.49 10.10
C PHE A 14 -22.24 -14.44 9.00
N VAL A 15 -23.31 -13.78 8.58
CA VAL A 15 -23.24 -12.67 7.62
C VAL A 15 -22.43 -11.53 8.22
N LEU A 16 -22.73 -11.09 9.44
CA LEU A 16 -21.98 -10.02 10.10
C LEU A 16 -20.49 -10.35 10.28
N ALA A 17 -20.16 -11.60 10.60
CA ALA A 17 -18.77 -12.06 10.67
C ALA A 17 -18.08 -12.04 9.30
N LEU A 18 -18.79 -12.42 8.24
CA LEU A 18 -18.29 -12.35 6.86
C LEU A 18 -18.07 -10.90 6.42
N GLU A 19 -19.01 -9.99 6.71
CA GLU A 19 -18.86 -8.55 6.43
C GLU A 19 -17.61 -7.99 7.12
N ALA A 20 -17.39 -8.33 8.39
CA ALA A 20 -16.20 -7.93 9.14
C ALA A 20 -14.90 -8.48 8.52
N LEU A 21 -14.89 -9.75 8.11
CA LEU A 21 -13.73 -10.36 7.44
C LEU A 21 -13.45 -9.67 6.12
N MET A 22 -14.48 -9.39 5.33
CA MET A 22 -14.35 -8.69 4.05
C MET A 22 -13.76 -7.28 4.24
N PHE A 23 -14.13 -6.54 5.29
CA PHE A 23 -13.49 -5.25 5.64
C PHE A 23 -11.99 -5.37 5.93
N TYR A 24 -11.52 -6.52 6.37
CA TYR A 24 -10.10 -6.75 6.66
C TYR A 24 -9.25 -7.10 5.42
N ILE A 25 -9.87 -7.62 4.35
CA ILE A 25 -9.18 -8.05 3.12
C ILE A 25 -8.29 -6.95 2.51
N PRO A 26 -8.76 -5.70 2.29
CA PRO A 26 -7.92 -4.67 1.69
C PRO A 26 -6.68 -4.33 2.53
N CYS A 27 -6.75 -4.47 3.85
CA CYS A 27 -5.63 -4.26 4.76
C CYS A 27 -4.58 -5.37 4.60
N ILE A 28 -5.00 -6.63 4.54
CA ILE A 28 -4.10 -7.77 4.26
C ILE A 28 -3.46 -7.57 2.89
N MET A 29 -4.25 -7.22 1.87
CA MET A 29 -3.75 -6.99 0.52
C MET A 29 -2.71 -5.87 0.48
N TRP A 30 -2.93 -4.76 1.17
CA TRP A 30 -1.95 -3.67 1.25
C TRP A 30 -0.63 -4.11 1.89
N ARG A 31 -0.68 -4.81 3.03
CA ARG A 31 0.52 -5.31 3.73
C ARG A 31 1.25 -6.40 2.91
N GLY A 32 0.49 -7.33 2.33
CA GLY A 32 1.03 -8.39 1.49
C GLY A 32 1.63 -7.83 0.19
N LEU A 33 0.85 -7.15 -0.63
CA LEU A 33 1.31 -6.68 -1.95
C LEU A 33 2.55 -5.78 -1.86
N LEU A 34 2.64 -4.91 -0.84
CA LEU A 34 3.85 -4.11 -0.63
C LEU A 34 5.07 -4.96 -0.30
N HIS A 35 4.92 -5.96 0.57
CA HIS A 35 6.05 -6.81 0.97
C HIS A 35 6.57 -7.68 -0.17
N TRP A 36 5.66 -8.20 -1.01
CA TRP A 36 6.00 -9.16 -2.06
C TRP A 36 6.44 -8.51 -3.36
N HIS A 37 5.98 -7.29 -3.68
CA HIS A 37 6.25 -6.66 -4.98
C HIS A 37 6.95 -5.30 -4.93
N SER A 38 6.90 -4.57 -3.82
CA SER A 38 7.54 -3.26 -3.76
C SER A 38 8.96 -3.39 -3.22
N GLY A 39 9.96 -3.14 -4.08
CA GLY A 39 11.35 -2.97 -3.64
C GLY A 39 11.53 -1.81 -2.65
N ILE A 40 10.59 -0.85 -2.63
CA ILE A 40 10.48 0.20 -1.60
C ILE A 40 9.51 -0.30 -0.53
N ASN A 41 10.02 -0.66 0.64
CA ASN A 41 9.16 -0.94 1.78
C ASN A 41 8.72 0.37 2.46
N VAL A 42 7.74 1.06 1.86
CA VAL A 42 7.20 2.35 2.37
C VAL A 42 6.70 2.21 3.81
N GLN A 43 6.16 1.05 4.19
CA GLN A 43 5.71 0.81 5.56
C GLN A 43 6.88 0.86 6.55
N ASN A 44 7.95 0.12 6.26
CA ASN A 44 9.16 0.15 7.09
C ASN A 44 9.80 1.54 7.10
N LEU A 45 9.87 2.21 5.94
CA LEU A 45 10.44 3.55 5.84
C LEU A 45 9.67 4.57 6.68
N THR A 46 8.33 4.49 6.63
CA THR A 46 7.45 5.34 7.42
C THR A 46 7.54 5.01 8.90
N GLN A 47 7.66 3.73 9.26
CA GLN A 47 7.82 3.30 10.64
C GLN A 47 9.16 3.76 11.22
N MET A 48 10.27 3.57 10.49
CA MET A 48 11.58 4.11 10.87
C MET A 48 11.54 5.64 11.04
N ALA A 49 10.84 6.36 10.15
CA ALA A 49 10.67 7.80 10.28
C ALA A 49 9.84 8.19 11.51
N CYS A 50 8.83 7.40 11.89
CA CYS A 50 8.07 7.59 13.12
C CYS A 50 8.91 7.33 14.37
N ASP A 51 9.69 6.23 14.38
CA ASP A 51 10.54 5.83 15.50
C ASP A 51 11.68 6.83 15.72
N ALA A 52 12.25 7.37 14.63
CA ALA A 52 13.28 8.39 14.65
C ALA A 52 12.85 9.69 15.38
N ARG A 53 11.55 9.94 15.52
CA ARG A 53 11.05 11.11 16.28
C ARG A 53 11.28 10.99 17.79
N MET A 54 11.41 9.76 18.29
CA MET A 54 11.61 9.47 19.71
C MET A 54 13.09 9.31 20.06
N MET A 55 13.97 9.38 19.07
CA MET A 55 15.41 9.25 19.23
C MET A 55 16.07 10.59 19.55
N ASP A 56 17.28 10.52 20.10
CA ASP A 56 18.15 11.68 20.29
C ASP A 56 18.56 12.29 18.93
N VAL A 57 18.99 13.56 18.92
CA VAL A 57 19.24 14.35 17.71
C VAL A 57 20.28 13.68 16.80
N ASP A 58 21.39 13.19 17.36
CA ASP A 58 22.44 12.53 16.57
C ASP A 58 21.99 11.20 15.96
N ALA A 59 21.26 10.40 16.76
CA ALA A 59 20.67 9.14 16.31
C ALA A 59 19.62 9.40 15.22
N ARG A 60 18.79 10.43 15.39
CA ARG A 60 17.82 10.87 14.39
C ARG A 60 18.49 11.23 13.07
N HIS A 61 19.53 12.08 13.08
CA HIS A 61 20.26 12.41 11.85
C HIS A 61 20.87 11.18 11.17
N ALA A 62 21.39 10.21 11.93
CA ALA A 62 21.86 8.95 11.36
C ALA A 62 20.72 8.15 10.69
N THR A 63 19.56 8.02 11.34
CA THR A 63 18.40 7.34 10.75
C THR A 63 17.88 8.05 9.49
N VAL A 64 17.83 9.38 9.50
CA VAL A 64 17.44 10.20 8.34
C VAL A 64 18.35 9.91 7.15
N ARG A 65 19.67 9.84 7.35
CA ARG A 65 20.62 9.48 6.29
C ARG A 65 20.41 8.06 5.77
N THR A 66 20.15 7.10 6.66
CA THR A 66 19.84 5.72 6.26
C THR A 66 18.56 5.65 5.43
N ILE A 67 17.51 6.37 5.83
CA ILE A 67 16.24 6.48 5.08
C ILE A 67 16.49 7.12 3.71
N ALA A 68 17.22 8.24 3.67
CA ALA A 68 17.54 8.94 2.42
C ALA A 68 18.35 8.06 1.47
N GLY A 69 19.39 7.38 1.97
CA GLY A 69 20.21 6.46 1.18
C GLY A 69 19.40 5.29 0.62
N HIS A 70 18.57 4.63 1.44
CA HIS A 70 17.71 3.55 0.96
C HIS A 70 16.72 4.03 -0.10
N MET A 71 16.19 5.25 0.04
CA MET A 71 15.28 5.84 -0.94
C MET A 71 16.01 6.19 -2.24
N GLU A 72 17.24 6.73 -2.17
CA GLU A 72 18.09 6.98 -3.34
C GLU A 72 18.40 5.69 -4.10
N ASP A 73 18.95 4.68 -3.42
CA ASP A 73 19.32 3.40 -4.03
C ASP A 73 18.13 2.76 -4.76
N THR A 74 16.95 2.83 -4.14
CA THR A 74 15.76 2.23 -4.74
C THR A 74 15.24 3.04 -5.94
N LEU A 75 15.30 4.37 -5.87
CA LEU A 75 14.94 5.24 -7.00
C LEU A 75 15.92 5.07 -8.17
N GLU A 76 17.20 4.82 -7.90
CA GLU A 76 18.22 4.53 -8.91
C GLU A 76 17.99 3.17 -9.58
N LEU A 77 17.70 2.13 -8.79
CA LEU A 77 17.38 0.82 -9.34
C LEU A 77 16.15 0.86 -10.26
N GLN A 78 15.11 1.62 -9.86
CA GLN A 78 13.93 1.83 -10.71
C GLN A 78 14.26 2.58 -12.01
N ARG A 79 15.27 3.46 -11.99
CA ARG A 79 15.72 4.21 -13.16
C ARG A 79 16.47 3.33 -14.16
N GLU A 80 17.36 2.45 -13.68
CA GLU A 80 18.10 1.53 -14.55
C GLU A 80 17.19 0.54 -15.26
N ILE A 81 16.18 0.01 -14.56
CA ILE A 81 15.17 -0.88 -15.15
C ILE A 81 14.37 -0.16 -16.26
N TYR A 82 14.15 1.14 -16.12
CA TYR A 82 13.39 1.95 -17.09
C TYR A 82 14.16 2.17 -18.40
N ASP A 83 15.48 2.40 -18.36
CA ASP A 83 16.27 2.69 -19.55
C ASP A 83 16.36 1.48 -20.51
N VAL A 84 16.19 0.27 -19.97
CA VAL A 84 16.14 -0.98 -20.75
C VAL A 84 14.76 -1.23 -21.37
N SER A 85 13.68 -0.67 -20.80
CA SER A 85 12.30 -0.90 -21.25
C SER A 85 11.79 0.28 -22.10
N ASN A 86 12.29 0.37 -23.33
CA ASN A 86 11.96 1.42 -24.32
C ASN A 86 10.51 1.37 -24.89
N PHE A 87 9.56 0.75 -24.18
CA PHE A 87 8.16 0.64 -24.59
C PHE A 87 7.29 1.64 -23.80
N CYS A 88 6.31 2.26 -24.46
CA CYS A 88 5.44 3.30 -23.87
C CYS A 88 4.72 2.91 -22.55
N LEU A 89 4.70 1.62 -22.18
CA LEU A 89 4.24 1.15 -20.86
C LEU A 89 5.24 1.40 -19.71
N GLY A 90 6.53 1.62 -19.98
CA GLY A 90 7.55 1.89 -18.94
C GLY A 90 7.28 3.16 -18.15
N ARG A 91 6.67 4.18 -18.77
CA ARG A 91 6.29 5.43 -18.08
C ARG A 91 5.16 5.23 -17.07
N ARG A 92 4.38 4.15 -17.22
CA ARG A 92 3.29 3.77 -16.31
C ARG A 92 3.80 2.94 -15.12
N TRP A 93 4.98 2.34 -15.24
CA TRP A 93 5.64 1.56 -14.18
C TRP A 93 6.55 2.44 -13.29
N SER A 94 6.86 3.67 -13.73
CA SER A 94 7.57 4.70 -12.93
C SER A 94 6.81 5.19 -11.68
N SER A 95 5.57 4.75 -11.47
CA SER A 95 4.75 5.15 -10.32
C SER A 95 4.06 3.96 -9.66
N TYR A 96 4.72 2.79 -9.66
CA TYR A 96 4.13 1.53 -9.22
C TYR A 96 3.55 1.64 -7.81
N VAL A 97 4.31 2.21 -6.87
CA VAL A 97 3.89 2.34 -5.46
C VAL A 97 2.67 3.27 -5.36
N THR A 98 2.71 4.38 -6.09
CA THR A 98 1.60 5.34 -6.14
C THR A 98 0.32 4.71 -6.70
N PHE A 99 0.44 3.97 -7.81
CA PHE A 99 -0.70 3.25 -8.42
C PHE A 99 -1.24 2.15 -7.51
N LEU A 100 -0.37 1.39 -6.84
CA LEU A 100 -0.77 0.36 -5.89
C LEU A 100 -1.56 0.96 -4.71
N TYR A 101 -1.12 2.10 -4.18
CA TYR A 101 -1.83 2.79 -3.11
C TYR A 101 -3.22 3.28 -3.55
N VAL A 102 -3.30 3.88 -4.73
CA VAL A 102 -4.59 4.31 -5.31
C VAL A 102 -5.50 3.09 -5.54
N PHE A 103 -4.96 1.98 -6.04
CA PHE A 103 -5.70 0.74 -6.24
C PHE A 103 -6.27 0.21 -4.92
N ILE A 104 -5.49 0.20 -3.83
CA ILE A 104 -5.99 -0.18 -2.51
C ILE A 104 -7.08 0.76 -2.02
N LYS A 105 -6.97 2.08 -2.24
CA LYS A 105 -8.04 3.03 -1.89
C LYS A 105 -9.32 2.78 -2.68
N ILE A 106 -9.21 2.43 -3.96
CA ILE A 106 -10.36 1.99 -4.78
C ILE A 106 -10.95 0.70 -4.20
N LEU A 107 -10.13 -0.25 -3.78
CA LEU A 107 -10.58 -1.50 -3.18
C LEU A 107 -11.33 -1.26 -1.85
N TYR A 108 -10.86 -0.34 -1.00
CA TYR A 108 -11.60 0.07 0.21
C TYR A 108 -12.98 0.64 -0.12
N LEU A 109 -13.07 1.53 -1.13
CA LEU A 109 -14.35 2.10 -1.56
C LEU A 109 -15.27 1.04 -2.20
N GLY A 110 -14.71 0.19 -3.05
CA GLY A 110 -15.45 -0.93 -3.66
C GLY A 110 -15.98 -1.90 -2.62
N ASN A 111 -15.20 -2.18 -1.58
CA ASN A 111 -15.61 -3.04 -0.48
C ASN A 111 -16.82 -2.45 0.26
N VAL A 112 -16.76 -1.19 0.73
CA VAL A 112 -17.91 -0.61 1.45
C VAL A 112 -19.17 -0.50 0.58
N VAL A 113 -19.03 -0.24 -0.72
CA VAL A 113 -20.17 -0.29 -1.66
C VAL A 113 -20.73 -1.70 -1.79
N MET A 114 -19.86 -2.72 -1.89
CA MET A 114 -20.26 -4.12 -1.90
C MET A 114 -20.97 -4.52 -0.60
N GLN A 115 -20.54 -4.03 0.56
CA GLN A 115 -21.21 -4.29 1.85
C GLN A 115 -22.60 -3.67 1.89
N ILE A 116 -22.78 -2.45 1.40
CA ILE A 116 -24.10 -1.82 1.28
C ILE A 116 -25.01 -2.67 0.38
N PHE A 117 -24.48 -3.19 -0.73
CA PHE A 117 -25.24 -4.07 -1.62
C PHE A 117 -25.60 -5.42 -0.96
N LEU A 118 -24.65 -6.04 -0.25
CA LEU A 118 -24.86 -7.30 0.48
C LEU A 118 -25.92 -7.13 1.56
N LEU A 119 -25.89 -6.01 2.29
CA LEU A 119 -26.90 -5.66 3.27
C LEU A 119 -28.29 -5.51 2.63
N ASN A 120 -28.41 -4.79 1.50
CA ASN A 120 -29.68 -4.65 0.79
C ASN A 120 -30.22 -5.99 0.26
N LEU A 121 -29.33 -6.86 -0.23
CA LEU A 121 -29.68 -8.21 -0.68
C LEU A 121 -30.16 -9.08 0.49
N PHE A 122 -29.50 -9.00 1.65
CA PHE A 122 -29.85 -9.76 2.84
C PHE A 122 -31.22 -9.35 3.41
N LEU A 123 -31.52 -8.05 3.40
CA LEU A 123 -32.81 -7.52 3.85
C LEU A 123 -33.93 -7.71 2.80
N GLY A 124 -33.58 -8.05 1.55
CA GLY A 124 -34.55 -8.20 0.46
C GLY A 124 -35.20 -6.88 0.06
N THR A 125 -34.47 -5.77 0.15
CA THR A 125 -34.95 -4.42 -0.21
C THR A 125 -34.27 -3.94 -1.50
N ASP A 126 -35.05 -3.49 -2.47
CA ASP A 126 -34.53 -3.03 -3.78
C ASP A 126 -33.90 -1.63 -3.73
N ASN A 127 -34.08 -0.89 -2.63
CA ASN A 127 -33.64 0.50 -2.49
C ASN A 127 -32.26 0.59 -1.84
N LEU A 128 -31.26 1.14 -2.55
CA LEU A 128 -29.93 1.40 -1.98
C LEU A 128 -29.96 2.35 -0.76
N PHE A 129 -30.96 3.24 -0.72
CA PHE A 129 -31.20 4.21 0.36
C PHE A 129 -32.23 3.71 1.38
N TYR A 130 -32.32 2.39 1.59
CA TYR A 130 -33.30 1.79 2.50
C TYR A 130 -33.20 2.36 3.93
N GLY A 131 -31.99 2.65 4.44
CA GLY A 131 -31.82 3.15 5.81
C GLY A 131 -32.49 4.50 6.06
N PHE A 132 -32.47 5.42 5.09
CA PHE A 132 -33.22 6.67 5.18
C PHE A 132 -34.73 6.45 5.14
N HIS A 133 -35.22 5.49 4.36
CA HIS A 133 -36.63 5.16 4.29
C HIS A 133 -37.14 4.60 5.63
N ILE A 134 -36.42 3.65 6.23
CA ILE A 134 -36.80 3.09 7.53
C ILE A 134 -36.70 4.14 8.63
N LEU A 135 -35.67 4.98 8.64
CA LEU A 135 -35.56 6.06 9.62
C LEU A 135 -36.75 7.02 9.52
N LYS A 136 -37.16 7.37 8.29
CA LYS A 136 -38.34 8.20 8.06
C LYS A 136 -39.61 7.51 8.58
N ASP A 137 -39.81 6.24 8.29
CA ASP A 137 -40.99 5.50 8.75
C ASP A 137 -41.05 5.41 10.29
N LEU A 138 -39.90 5.18 10.95
CA LEU A 138 -39.78 5.20 12.41
C LEU A 138 -40.12 6.57 13.01
N LEU A 139 -39.64 7.66 12.41
CA LEU A 139 -39.92 9.02 12.89
C LEU A 139 -41.39 9.40 12.74
N HIS A 140 -42.08 8.88 11.72
CA HIS A 140 -43.51 9.09 11.51
C HIS A 140 -44.38 8.09 12.29
N GLY A 141 -43.78 7.19 13.09
CA GLY A 141 -44.51 6.20 13.88
C GLY A 141 -45.21 5.13 13.04
N LYS A 142 -44.76 4.88 11.80
CA LYS A 142 -45.30 3.78 10.99
C LYS A 142 -44.75 2.45 11.50
N GLU A 143 -45.65 1.57 11.91
CA GLU A 143 -45.28 0.27 12.45
C GLU A 143 -44.97 -0.77 11.37
N TRP A 144 -44.29 -1.84 11.79
CA TRP A 144 -43.86 -2.97 10.97
C TRP A 144 -45.02 -3.72 10.29
N GLU A 145 -46.23 -3.63 10.86
CA GLU A 145 -47.45 -4.24 10.30
C GLU A 145 -47.81 -3.68 8.92
N ILE A 146 -47.45 -2.42 8.66
CA ILE A 146 -47.76 -1.71 7.42
C ILE A 146 -46.58 -1.77 6.45
N SER A 147 -45.33 -1.74 6.95
CA SER A 147 -44.14 -1.79 6.11
C SER A 147 -43.78 -3.22 5.68
N GLY A 148 -44.22 -4.24 6.41
CA GLY A 148 -43.91 -5.66 6.15
C GLY A 148 -42.44 -6.03 6.39
N ASN A 149 -41.62 -5.08 6.82
CA ASN A 149 -40.20 -5.27 7.11
C ASN A 149 -40.03 -5.58 8.59
N PHE A 150 -39.24 -6.61 8.90
CA PHE A 150 -38.92 -7.04 10.27
C PHE A 150 -40.18 -7.27 11.16
N PRO A 151 -40.94 -8.37 10.95
CA PRO A 151 -42.10 -8.70 11.79
C PRO A 151 -41.73 -9.10 13.22
N ARG A 152 -42.45 -8.56 14.21
CA ARG A 152 -42.23 -8.87 15.64
C ARG A 152 -43.02 -10.06 16.13
N VAL A 153 -44.02 -10.48 15.36
CA VAL A 153 -44.91 -11.61 15.66
C VAL A 153 -44.97 -12.52 14.44
N THR A 154 -44.88 -13.83 14.66
CA THR A 154 -44.92 -14.86 13.61
C THR A 154 -45.76 -16.05 14.05
N MET A 155 -46.37 -16.77 13.11
CA MET A 155 -47.07 -18.03 13.40
C MET A 155 -46.08 -19.20 13.29
N CYS A 156 -46.07 -20.08 14.30
CA CYS A 156 -45.26 -21.29 14.31
C CYS A 156 -46.17 -22.52 14.28
N ASP A 157 -45.93 -23.40 13.31
CA ASP A 157 -46.64 -24.66 13.15
C ASP A 157 -45.85 -25.78 13.85
N PHE A 158 -46.49 -26.48 14.78
CA PHE A 158 -45.93 -27.64 15.48
C PHE A 158 -46.71 -28.89 15.14
N GLU A 159 -45.99 -30.00 14.92
CA GLU A 159 -46.57 -31.31 14.66
C GLU A 159 -46.45 -32.18 15.92
N VAL A 160 -47.58 -32.55 16.52
CA VAL A 160 -47.62 -33.42 17.69
C VAL A 160 -48.21 -34.77 17.29
N ARG A 161 -47.51 -35.85 17.65
CA ARG A 161 -47.98 -37.21 17.38
C ARG A 161 -48.72 -37.75 18.59
N VAL A 162 -50.00 -38.06 18.42
CA VAL A 162 -50.85 -38.67 19.47
C VAL A 162 -51.54 -39.89 18.87
N LEU A 163 -51.46 -41.04 19.57
CA LEU A 163 -52.10 -42.30 19.16
C LEU A 163 -51.77 -42.76 17.72
N GLY A 164 -50.55 -42.45 17.24
CA GLY A 164 -50.10 -42.81 15.89
C GLY A 164 -50.54 -41.86 14.76
N ASN A 165 -51.35 -40.84 15.06
CA ASN A 165 -51.74 -39.81 14.11
C ASN A 165 -50.97 -38.49 14.34
N VAL A 166 -50.65 -37.77 13.27
CA VAL A 166 -49.98 -36.46 13.33
C VAL A 166 -51.03 -35.36 13.38
N HIS A 167 -50.99 -34.55 14.44
CA HIS A 167 -51.84 -33.37 14.60
C HIS A 167 -51.03 -32.10 14.42
N HIS A 168 -51.51 -31.17 13.60
CA HIS A 168 -50.89 -29.88 13.38
C HIS A 168 -51.53 -28.82 14.29
N HIS A 169 -50.70 -28.12 15.05
CA HIS A 169 -51.10 -26.98 15.88
C HIS A 169 -50.37 -25.72 15.43
N THR A 170 -51.04 -24.58 15.45
CA THR A 170 -50.47 -23.28 15.06
C THR A 170 -50.55 -22.34 16.24
N VAL A 171 -49.43 -21.74 16.65
CA VAL A 171 -49.38 -20.81 17.78
C VAL A 171 -48.68 -19.51 17.39
N GLN A 172 -49.03 -18.43 18.08
CA GLN A 172 -48.40 -17.13 17.89
C GLN A 172 -47.09 -17.06 18.70
N CYS A 173 -45.99 -16.75 18.03
CA CYS A 173 -44.67 -16.56 18.63
C CYS A 173 -44.23 -15.10 18.51
N VAL A 174 -43.61 -14.58 19.58
CA VAL A 174 -43.00 -13.25 19.58
C VAL A 174 -41.52 -13.39 19.26
N LEU A 175 -41.05 -12.63 18.27
CA LEU A 175 -39.69 -12.73 17.75
C LEU A 175 -38.83 -11.55 18.22
N MET A 176 -38.45 -11.59 19.50
CA MET A 176 -37.70 -10.49 20.14
C MET A 176 -36.36 -10.19 19.46
N ILE A 177 -35.68 -11.21 18.93
CA ILE A 177 -34.39 -11.06 18.22
C ILE A 177 -34.49 -10.11 17.03
N ASN A 178 -35.66 -10.09 16.37
CA ASN A 178 -35.84 -9.30 15.18
C ASN A 178 -35.94 -7.78 15.49
N MET A 179 -36.45 -7.43 16.67
CA MET A 179 -36.43 -6.05 17.16
C MET A 179 -34.99 -5.53 17.33
N PHE A 180 -34.07 -6.40 17.76
CA PHE A 180 -32.65 -6.05 17.86
C PHE A 180 -32.01 -5.91 16.47
N ASN A 181 -32.28 -6.85 15.56
CA ASN A 181 -31.75 -6.82 14.20
C ASN A 181 -32.18 -5.56 13.44
N GLU A 182 -33.43 -5.13 13.59
CA GLU A 182 -33.94 -3.87 13.02
C GLU A 182 -33.01 -2.68 13.38
N LYS A 183 -32.60 -2.59 14.66
CA LYS A 183 -31.73 -1.49 15.14
C LYS A 183 -30.27 -1.66 14.73
N ILE A 184 -29.74 -2.89 14.77
CA ILE A 184 -28.36 -3.17 14.38
C ILE A 184 -28.16 -2.87 12.90
N PHE A 185 -29.05 -3.34 12.02
CA PHE A 185 -28.93 -3.10 10.58
C PHE A 185 -29.15 -1.64 10.20
N LEU A 186 -30.05 -0.93 10.88
CA LEU A 186 -30.18 0.52 10.71
C LEU A 186 -28.88 1.25 11.09
N PHE A 187 -28.29 0.91 12.24
CA PHE A 187 -27.01 1.48 12.66
C PHE A 187 -25.88 1.16 11.67
N LEU A 188 -25.75 -0.09 11.25
CA LEU A 188 -24.72 -0.53 10.29
C LEU A 188 -24.86 0.17 8.93
N TRP A 189 -26.08 0.38 8.45
CA TRP A 189 -26.31 1.08 7.19
C TRP A 189 -25.79 2.53 7.24
N PHE A 190 -26.13 3.28 8.30
CA PHE A 190 -25.62 4.65 8.49
C PHE A 190 -24.11 4.68 8.68
N TRP A 191 -23.56 3.69 9.39
CA TRP A 191 -22.12 3.54 9.56
C TRP A 191 -21.41 3.31 8.22
N PHE A 192 -21.87 2.36 7.40
CA PHE A 192 -21.30 2.09 6.08
C PHE A 192 -21.46 3.27 5.13
N PHE A 193 -22.59 3.98 5.19
CA PHE A 193 -22.78 5.21 4.42
C PHE A 193 -21.73 6.28 4.79
N MET A 194 -21.51 6.53 6.10
CA MET A 194 -20.49 7.46 6.56
C MET A 194 -19.08 7.02 6.12
N VAL A 195 -18.74 5.74 6.30
CA VAL A 195 -17.44 5.18 5.89
C VAL A 195 -17.24 5.31 4.38
N SER A 196 -18.29 5.10 3.58
CA SER A 196 -18.26 5.27 2.12
C SER A 196 -17.95 6.72 1.72
N VAL A 197 -18.61 7.69 2.34
CA VAL A 197 -18.36 9.12 2.10
C VAL A 197 -16.91 9.50 2.46
N VAL A 198 -16.43 9.10 3.64
CA VAL A 198 -15.05 9.37 4.06
C VAL A 198 -14.03 8.70 3.12
N SER A 199 -14.28 7.45 2.71
CA SER A 199 -13.42 6.71 1.80
C SER A 199 -13.38 7.33 0.41
N PHE A 200 -14.52 7.83 -0.09
CA PHE A 200 -14.61 8.56 -1.36
C PHE A 200 -13.77 9.84 -1.32
N PHE A 201 -13.94 10.68 -0.30
CA PHE A 201 -13.13 11.90 -0.16
C PHE A 201 -11.64 11.60 -0.01
N SER A 202 -11.28 10.57 0.76
CA SER A 202 -9.90 10.10 0.84
C SER A 202 -9.37 9.71 -0.54
N LEU A 203 -10.11 8.90 -1.32
CA LEU A 203 -9.70 8.51 -2.66
C LEU A 203 -9.52 9.74 -3.56
N CYS A 204 -10.50 10.63 -3.62
CA CYS A 204 -10.42 11.86 -4.43
C CYS A 204 -9.23 12.74 -4.05
N HIS A 205 -8.96 12.92 -2.75
CA HIS A 205 -7.81 13.68 -2.27
C HIS A 205 -6.50 13.07 -2.78
N TRP A 206 -6.32 11.75 -2.64
CA TRP A 206 -5.10 11.07 -3.09
C TRP A 206 -4.97 11.03 -4.61
N LEU A 207 -6.07 10.86 -5.35
CA LEU A 207 -6.08 10.96 -6.81
C LEU A 207 -5.61 12.35 -7.26
N LEU A 208 -6.20 13.41 -6.69
CA LEU A 208 -5.85 14.79 -7.05
C LEU A 208 -4.40 15.11 -6.71
N MET A 209 -3.91 14.63 -5.56
CA MET A 209 -2.55 14.90 -5.09
C MET A 209 -1.47 14.12 -5.85
N SER A 210 -1.76 12.88 -6.25
CA SER A 210 -0.79 11.99 -6.92
C SER A 210 -0.75 12.14 -8.44
N PHE A 211 -1.86 12.49 -9.08
CA PHE A 211 -1.91 12.61 -10.55
C PHE A 211 -1.64 14.03 -11.07
N LEU A 212 -1.75 15.06 -10.23
CA LEU A 212 -1.43 16.43 -10.64
C LEU A 212 0.06 16.76 -10.45
N PRO A 213 0.86 16.88 -11.53
CA PRO A 213 2.28 17.22 -11.42
C PRO A 213 2.51 18.60 -10.78
N GLY A 214 1.54 19.51 -10.90
CA GLY A 214 1.57 20.80 -10.23
C GLY A 214 1.58 20.71 -8.70
N GLN A 215 0.93 19.70 -8.13
CA GLN A 215 0.89 19.49 -6.68
C GLN A 215 2.21 18.92 -6.16
N HIS A 216 2.88 18.06 -6.93
CA HIS A 216 4.19 17.52 -6.56
C HIS A 216 5.22 18.64 -6.36
N MET A 217 5.26 19.58 -7.30
CA MET A 217 6.18 20.72 -7.21
C MET A 217 5.81 21.69 -6.08
N LYS A 218 4.51 21.93 -5.83
CA LYS A 218 4.06 22.79 -4.74
C LYS A 218 4.44 22.22 -3.37
N PHE A 219 4.27 20.91 -3.18
CA PHE A 219 4.61 20.21 -1.94
C PHE A 219 6.10 20.36 -1.61
N VAL A 220 7.00 19.91 -2.49
CA VAL A 220 8.45 19.96 -2.23
C VAL A 220 8.95 21.41 -2.10
N ARG A 221 8.42 22.33 -2.93
CA ARG A 221 8.78 23.75 -2.84
C ARG A 221 8.39 24.38 -1.50
N ARG A 222 7.30 23.95 -0.87
CA ARG A 222 6.88 24.46 0.44
C ARG A 222 7.96 24.19 1.50
N TYR A 223 8.51 22.98 1.52
CA TYR A 223 9.57 22.60 2.47
C TYR A 223 10.90 23.29 2.15
N LEU A 224 11.32 23.32 0.88
CA LEU A 224 12.57 23.98 0.49
C LEU A 224 12.56 25.50 0.70
N ARG A 225 11.39 26.15 0.65
CA ARG A 225 11.26 27.58 0.99
C ARG A 225 11.33 27.82 2.49
N ALA A 226 10.85 26.89 3.31
CA ALA A 226 10.91 27.02 4.76
C ALA A 226 12.36 26.96 5.28
N THR A 227 13.26 26.31 4.53
CA THR A 227 14.70 26.18 4.85
C THR A 227 15.60 27.13 4.05
N ASP A 228 15.02 28.09 3.32
CA ASP A 228 15.74 29.05 2.46
C ASP A 228 16.67 28.43 1.40
N LEU A 229 16.46 27.15 1.07
CA LEU A 229 17.24 26.39 0.08
C LEU A 229 16.71 26.52 -1.36
N ALA A 230 15.53 27.13 -1.53
CA ALA A 230 14.84 27.23 -2.81
C ALA A 230 15.41 28.36 -3.71
N THR A 231 16.59 28.14 -4.31
CA THR A 231 17.29 29.15 -5.12
C THR A 231 16.75 29.29 -6.56
N ASP A 232 16.42 28.19 -7.24
CA ASP A 232 15.95 28.22 -8.65
C ASP A 232 14.73 27.32 -8.91
N ARG A 233 13.79 27.80 -9.70
CA ARG A 233 12.58 27.05 -10.10
C ARG A 233 12.94 25.86 -10.98
N GLN A 234 13.98 25.97 -11.80
CA GLN A 234 14.35 24.94 -12.77
C GLN A 234 15.14 23.80 -12.10
N SER A 235 16.02 24.12 -11.15
CA SER A 235 16.67 23.12 -10.29
C SER A 235 15.64 22.32 -9.48
N VAL A 236 14.67 22.97 -8.83
CA VAL A 236 13.58 22.29 -8.10
C VAL A 236 12.75 21.40 -9.03
N LYS A 237 12.47 21.84 -10.26
CA LYS A 237 11.75 21.00 -11.23
C LYS A 237 12.54 19.74 -11.59
N LYS A 238 13.85 19.86 -11.81
CA LYS A 238 14.75 18.72 -12.07
C LYS A 238 14.82 17.79 -10.86
N PHE A 239 14.95 18.33 -9.66
CA PHE A 239 14.92 17.54 -8.43
C PHE A 239 13.61 16.74 -8.30
N VAL A 240 12.45 17.39 -8.39
CA VAL A 240 11.15 16.73 -8.22
C VAL A 240 10.87 15.67 -9.29
N HIS A 241 11.11 15.98 -10.57
CA HIS A 241 10.71 15.07 -11.65
C HIS A 241 11.81 14.08 -12.06
N LYS A 242 13.08 14.47 -11.98
CA LYS A 242 14.21 13.66 -12.45
C LYS A 242 14.91 12.95 -11.29
N PHE A 243 15.09 13.57 -10.13
CA PHE A 243 15.74 12.93 -8.99
C PHE A 243 14.75 12.10 -8.16
N LEU A 244 13.69 12.74 -7.65
CA LEU A 244 12.74 12.12 -6.72
C LEU A 244 11.67 11.27 -7.42
N GLY A 245 11.24 11.68 -8.63
CA GLY A 245 10.17 11.01 -9.36
C GLY A 245 8.80 11.10 -8.67
N ALA A 246 7.78 10.46 -9.24
CA ALA A 246 6.44 10.47 -8.66
C ALA A 246 6.36 9.62 -7.37
N ASP A 247 6.99 8.43 -7.37
CA ASP A 247 7.00 7.52 -6.22
C ASP A 247 7.78 8.10 -5.03
N GLY A 248 8.93 8.77 -5.25
CA GLY A 248 9.65 9.42 -4.17
C GLY A 248 8.87 10.61 -3.56
N VAL A 249 8.20 11.42 -4.40
CA VAL A 249 7.29 12.46 -3.89
C VAL A 249 6.14 11.86 -3.08
N PHE A 250 5.58 10.74 -3.54
CA PHE A 250 4.54 10.02 -2.80
C PHE A 250 5.05 9.50 -1.46
N CYS A 251 6.24 8.89 -1.41
CA CYS A 251 6.87 8.45 -0.17
C CYS A 251 7.09 9.61 0.81
N MET A 252 7.60 10.75 0.32
CA MET A 252 7.76 11.94 1.17
C MET A 252 6.44 12.48 1.71
N ARG A 253 5.35 12.40 0.94
CA ARG A 253 4.01 12.75 1.42
C ARG A 253 3.53 11.79 2.50
N MET A 254 3.72 10.50 2.32
CA MET A 254 3.38 9.49 3.33
C MET A 254 4.15 9.74 4.62
N ILE A 255 5.45 9.99 4.54
CA ILE A 255 6.28 10.32 5.71
C ILE A 255 5.78 11.62 6.38
N SER A 256 5.46 12.67 5.63
CA SER A 256 4.92 13.91 6.23
C SER A 256 3.58 13.69 6.95
N ALA A 257 2.71 12.82 6.42
CA ALA A 257 1.41 12.55 7.01
C ALA A 257 1.48 11.69 8.28
N HIS A 258 2.50 10.83 8.41
CA HIS A 258 2.64 9.89 9.53
C HIS A 258 3.71 10.29 10.55
N ALA A 259 4.90 10.70 10.09
CA ALA A 259 6.02 11.13 10.92
C ALA A 259 6.05 12.66 11.14
N GLY A 260 5.21 13.43 10.44
CA GLY A 260 5.08 14.87 10.60
C GLY A 260 6.02 15.70 9.72
N ASP A 261 5.73 17.00 9.65
CA ASP A 261 6.37 17.93 8.72
C ASP A 261 7.86 18.18 9.02
N ILE A 262 8.28 18.12 10.29
CA ILE A 262 9.70 18.33 10.69
C ILE A 262 10.58 17.22 10.11
N MET A 263 10.19 15.95 10.32
CA MET A 263 10.90 14.79 9.80
C MET A 263 10.95 14.81 8.26
N ALA A 264 9.82 15.16 7.62
CA ALA A 264 9.79 15.30 6.18
C ALA A 264 10.71 16.43 5.67
N THR A 265 10.84 17.53 6.42
CA THR A 265 11.75 18.64 6.08
C THR A 265 13.21 18.18 6.12
N GLU A 266 13.62 17.53 7.21
CA GLU A 266 15.00 17.01 7.37
C GLU A 266 15.36 16.05 6.23
N LEU A 267 14.47 15.12 5.90
CA LEU A 267 14.66 14.20 4.79
C LEU A 267 14.74 14.89 3.43
N ILE A 268 13.86 15.87 3.15
CA ILE A 268 13.89 16.63 1.88
C ILE A 268 15.21 17.40 1.75
N VAL A 269 15.71 17.97 2.85
CA VAL A 269 16.97 18.73 2.87
C VAL A 269 18.16 17.80 2.60
N GLU A 270 18.26 16.66 3.28
CA GLU A 270 19.32 15.67 3.03
C GLU A 270 19.31 15.20 1.57
N LEU A 271 18.14 14.85 1.03
CA LEU A 271 17.99 14.44 -0.38
C LEU A 271 18.36 15.58 -1.36
N TRP A 272 18.07 16.83 -1.01
CA TRP A 272 18.46 17.99 -1.81
C TRP A 272 19.97 18.19 -1.83
N HIS A 273 20.65 17.99 -0.70
CA HIS A 273 22.11 18.01 -0.64
C HIS A 273 22.73 16.90 -1.49
N SER A 274 22.26 15.66 -1.37
CA SER A 274 22.68 14.55 -2.24
C SER A 274 22.49 14.87 -3.73
N PHE A 275 21.36 15.47 -4.11
CA PHE A 275 21.10 15.89 -5.48
C PHE A 275 22.13 16.92 -5.98
N ASN A 276 22.42 17.95 -5.17
CA ASN A 276 23.39 18.98 -5.54
C ASN A 276 24.81 18.41 -5.64
N ASP A 277 25.19 17.50 -4.76
CA ASP A 277 26.49 16.82 -4.80
C ASP A 277 26.63 15.98 -6.07
N ARG A 278 25.59 15.27 -6.49
CA ARG A 278 25.58 14.53 -7.77
C ARG A 278 25.69 15.47 -8.97
N VAL A 279 24.95 16.58 -8.97
CA VAL A 279 25.04 17.61 -10.02
C VAL A 279 26.44 18.23 -10.05
N ARG A 280 27.12 18.37 -8.90
CA ARG A 280 28.49 18.90 -8.82
C ARG A 280 29.57 17.89 -9.23
N LYS A 281 29.35 16.59 -9.04
CA LYS A 281 30.29 15.52 -9.45
C LYS A 281 30.20 15.19 -10.95
N SER A 282 29.01 15.25 -11.55
CA SER A 282 28.81 14.95 -12.98
C SER A 282 29.67 15.75 -14.00
N PRO A 283 30.07 17.02 -13.77
CA PRO A 283 31.02 17.74 -14.61
C PRO A 283 32.48 17.31 -14.37
N ILE A 284 32.82 16.81 -13.19
CA ILE A 284 34.20 16.51 -12.77
C ILE A 284 34.65 15.16 -13.32
N GLU A 285 33.78 14.14 -13.35
CA GLU A 285 34.07 12.84 -13.97
C GLU A 285 34.36 12.93 -15.47
N MET A 286 33.81 13.95 -16.15
CA MET A 286 34.11 14.25 -17.56
C MET A 286 35.50 14.88 -17.74
N PHE A 287 36.02 15.56 -16.70
CA PHE A 287 37.35 16.18 -16.71
C PHE A 287 38.44 15.20 -16.27
N GLU A 288 38.17 14.32 -15.31
CA GLU A 288 39.12 13.28 -14.87
C GLU A 288 39.22 12.10 -15.85
N GLY A 289 38.12 11.74 -16.54
CA GLY A 289 38.15 10.74 -17.62
C GLY A 289 38.92 11.18 -18.88
N GLY A 290 39.22 12.48 -19.01
CA GLY A 290 39.97 13.05 -20.13
C GLY A 290 41.48 13.14 -19.93
N VAL A 291 42.00 12.90 -18.71
CA VAL A 291 43.42 13.14 -18.38
C VAL A 291 44.24 11.86 -18.21
N SER A 292 43.64 10.66 -18.31
CA SER A 292 44.39 9.40 -18.12
C SER A 292 44.03 8.26 -19.06
N GLN A 293 43.87 8.52 -20.37
CA GLN A 293 43.98 7.45 -21.37
C GLN A 293 44.81 7.90 -22.58
N SER A 294 46.00 7.32 -22.71
CA SER A 294 46.81 7.46 -23.92
C SER A 294 46.15 6.77 -25.12
N PRO A 295 46.29 7.30 -26.35
CA PRO A 295 45.46 6.90 -27.50
C PRO A 295 45.70 5.47 -28.00
N SER A 296 46.72 4.76 -27.51
CA SER A 296 47.14 3.46 -28.06
C SER A 296 46.38 2.26 -27.49
N LYS A 297 45.68 2.39 -26.35
CA LYS A 297 44.93 1.27 -25.75
C LYS A 297 43.50 1.10 -26.30
N MET A 298 42.91 2.16 -26.83
CA MET A 298 41.54 2.14 -27.34
C MET A 298 41.43 1.37 -28.67
N GLU A 299 42.45 1.45 -29.52
CA GLU A 299 42.46 0.76 -30.82
C GLU A 299 42.69 -0.75 -30.70
N ALA A 300 43.43 -1.20 -29.69
CA ALA A 300 43.67 -2.62 -29.44
C ALA A 300 42.40 -3.32 -28.94
N SER A 301 41.66 -2.69 -28.01
CA SER A 301 40.44 -3.27 -27.43
C SER A 301 39.28 -3.31 -28.44
N PHE A 302 39.19 -2.33 -29.34
CA PHE A 302 38.20 -2.30 -30.43
C PHE A 302 38.47 -3.37 -31.51
N LYS A 303 39.74 -3.63 -31.86
CA LYS A 303 40.12 -4.72 -32.77
C LYS A 303 39.86 -6.10 -32.20
N THR A 304 40.01 -6.29 -30.89
CA THR A 304 39.67 -7.57 -30.23
C THR A 304 38.16 -7.84 -30.17
N TRP A 305 37.34 -6.79 -30.14
CA TRP A 305 35.88 -6.91 -30.12
C TRP A 305 35.28 -7.15 -31.53
N LEU A 306 35.86 -6.58 -32.58
CA LEU A 306 35.40 -6.76 -33.97
C LEU A 306 35.64 -8.15 -34.56
N LEU A 307 36.64 -8.89 -34.06
CA LEU A 307 36.99 -10.22 -34.56
C LEU A 307 36.43 -11.32 -33.65
N GLY A 308 35.10 -11.44 -33.61
CA GLY A 308 34.43 -12.57 -32.97
C GLY A 308 34.19 -13.74 -33.92
N GLN A 309 34.86 -14.87 -33.70
CA GLN A 309 34.49 -16.26 -34.06
C GLN A 309 35.59 -17.20 -33.54
N ASN A 310 35.39 -18.47 -33.17
CA ASN A 310 34.29 -19.26 -32.64
C ASN A 310 34.93 -20.61 -32.23
N HIS A 311 34.36 -21.29 -31.24
CA HIS A 311 34.50 -22.72 -30.95
C HIS A 311 35.83 -23.35 -30.47
N SER A 312 35.68 -24.00 -29.31
CA SER A 312 36.06 -25.40 -29.01
C SER A 312 37.45 -25.76 -28.48
N ASN A 313 37.40 -26.39 -27.30
CA ASN A 313 38.15 -27.57 -26.87
C ASN A 313 39.69 -27.55 -27.01
N ARG A 314 40.38 -27.35 -25.88
CA ARG A 314 41.63 -28.07 -25.51
C ARG A 314 42.07 -27.74 -24.08
N LYS A 315 41.96 -28.72 -23.17
CA LYS A 315 43.04 -29.02 -22.20
C LYS A 315 44.19 -29.73 -22.97
N PRO A 316 45.41 -29.91 -22.43
CA PRO A 316 46.05 -29.41 -21.21
C PRO A 316 47.45 -28.78 -21.46
N ALA A 317 48.13 -28.29 -20.42
CA ALA A 317 49.51 -28.69 -20.10
C ALA A 317 49.90 -28.25 -18.68
N PHE A 318 50.71 -29.10 -18.08
CA PHE A 318 51.14 -29.20 -16.70
C PHE A 318 52.56 -28.61 -16.63
N ASP A 319 52.84 -27.77 -15.63
CA ASP A 319 54.16 -27.55 -15.03
C ASP A 319 53.90 -26.75 -13.73
N GLY A 320 54.32 -27.15 -12.54
CA GLY A 320 55.46 -27.99 -12.20
C GLY A 320 56.52 -27.15 -11.49
N SER A 321 56.19 -26.49 -10.37
CA SER A 321 57.19 -26.10 -9.36
C SER A 321 56.55 -25.54 -8.08
N ASN A 322 56.65 -26.34 -7.02
CA ASN A 322 56.77 -25.86 -5.64
C ASN A 322 58.22 -26.18 -5.23
N PRO A 323 58.83 -25.39 -4.33
CA PRO A 323 58.99 -25.94 -3.00
C PRO A 323 58.89 -24.94 -1.82
N THR A 324 58.31 -25.47 -0.74
CA THR A 324 58.70 -25.34 0.68
C THR A 324 58.43 -24.07 1.52
N THR A 325 57.44 -24.25 2.42
CA THR A 325 57.57 -24.27 3.90
C THR A 325 57.94 -23.02 4.72
N ARG A 326 56.93 -22.47 5.43
CA ARG A 326 56.87 -22.09 6.87
C ARG A 326 55.62 -21.20 7.03
N GLY A 327 54.57 -21.50 7.81
CA GLY A 327 54.54 -21.90 9.21
C GLY A 327 53.96 -20.73 10.02
N GLY A 328 52.71 -20.84 10.49
CA GLY A 328 52.12 -19.85 11.42
C GLY A 328 50.61 -19.67 11.29
N GLY A 329 49.82 -20.46 12.03
CA GLY A 329 48.36 -20.34 12.06
C GLY A 329 47.84 -19.29 13.04
N ARG A 330 46.57 -18.91 12.87
CA ARG A 330 45.64 -18.62 13.99
C ARG A 330 44.17 -18.68 13.56
N LYS A 331 43.57 -19.81 13.96
CA LYS A 331 42.19 -20.12 14.39
C LYS A 331 41.02 -19.16 14.03
N ARG A 332 40.07 -19.76 13.30
CA ARG A 332 38.60 -19.59 13.34
C ARG A 332 38.04 -19.38 14.76
N ARG A 333 37.05 -18.49 14.88
CA ARG A 333 35.90 -18.65 15.78
C ARG A 333 34.61 -18.47 14.99
N LYS A 334 33.81 -19.55 14.93
CA LYS A 334 32.38 -19.55 14.63
C LYS A 334 31.64 -19.06 15.87
N SER A 335 30.55 -18.32 15.69
CA SER A 335 29.39 -18.38 16.58
C SER A 335 28.15 -18.05 15.74
N ASP A 336 27.36 -19.08 15.50
CA ASP A 336 25.96 -18.98 15.12
C ASP A 336 25.17 -18.28 16.25
N GLY A 337 24.07 -17.63 15.89
CA GLY A 337 23.19 -16.98 16.86
C GLY A 337 22.08 -16.17 16.21
N TYR A 338 21.23 -16.81 15.42
CA TYR A 338 19.92 -16.24 15.09
C TYR A 338 19.04 -16.33 16.33
N PHE A 339 18.70 -15.17 16.91
CA PHE A 339 17.65 -15.03 17.91
C PHE A 339 16.49 -14.26 17.28
N THR A 340 15.43 -15.01 16.98
CA THR A 340 14.05 -14.54 16.86
C THR A 340 13.47 -14.22 18.25
N PHE A 341 12.41 -13.41 18.31
CA PHE A 341 11.50 -13.02 19.42
C PHE A 341 11.44 -11.48 19.51
N VAL A 342 10.30 -10.78 19.43
CA VAL A 342 8.86 -11.09 19.46
C VAL A 342 8.15 -10.14 18.49
#